data_AF-A0A9D0IJ80-F1
#
_entry.id   AF-A0A9D0IJ80-F1
#
_cell.length_a   1.000
_cell.length_b   1.000
_cell.length_c   1.000
_cell.angle_alpha   90.00
_cell.angle_beta   90.00
_cell.angle_gamma   90.00
#
_symmetry.space_group_name_H-M   'P 1'
#
loop_
_entity.id
_entity.type
_entity.pdbx_description
1 polymer ?
#
loop_
_entity_poly.entity_id
_entity_poly.type
_entity_poly.pdbx_seq_one_letter_code
_entity_poly.pdbx_strand_id
1 'polypeptide(L)'
;MDQASPDPVKYREIGFCSPHPDPQQALSAMLVLADLDGILHVTVPDRSRNALHVRYDLNRISLNVIEDLLSELGFHLDNSLLAKLKRALYYYTEENELQALGHPTGQDQSTRDIFMRCYRCHTHGCRDERPQHWRKYL
;
A
#
# COMPACT_ATOMS: atom_id res chain seq x y z
N MET A 1 26.83 18.20 18.83
CA MET A 1 26.12 18.44 17.56
C MET A 1 24.85 17.63 17.64
N ASP A 2 23.72 18.29 17.91
CA ASP A 2 22.40 17.65 17.88
C ASP A 2 22.14 17.22 16.44
N GLN A 3 22.35 15.94 16.14
CA GLN A 3 21.82 15.33 14.93
C GLN A 3 20.30 15.33 15.10
N ALA A 4 19.61 16.25 14.44
CA ALA A 4 18.16 16.23 14.37
C ALA A 4 17.76 14.89 13.72
N SER A 5 17.31 13.95 14.54
CA SER A 5 16.77 12.68 14.07
C SER A 5 15.67 13.00 13.04
N PRO A 6 15.75 12.52 11.80
CA PRO A 6 14.71 12.78 10.81
C PRO A 6 13.38 12.28 11.35
N ASP A 7 12.32 13.09 11.20
CA ASP A 7 10.97 12.68 11.59
C ASP A 7 10.56 11.46 10.75
N PRO A 8 10.32 10.30 11.39
CA PRO A 8 9.94 9.09 10.67
C PRO A 8 8.50 9.17 10.15
N VAL A 9 7.71 10.15 10.59
CA VAL A 9 6.33 10.32 10.13
C VAL A 9 6.31 10.92 8.73
N LYS A 10 5.76 10.15 7.78
CA LYS A 10 5.60 10.57 6.39
C LYS A 10 4.13 10.84 6.07
N TYR A 11 3.92 11.76 5.15
CA TYR A 11 2.60 12.12 4.63
C TYR A 11 2.63 12.04 3.11
N ARG A 12 1.77 11.18 2.54
CA ARG A 12 1.75 10.91 1.10
C ARG A 12 0.31 10.89 0.56
N GLU A 13 0.18 11.30 -0.69
CA GLU A 13 -1.03 11.14 -1.47
C GLU A 13 -0.87 9.96 -2.42
N ILE A 14 -1.80 9.02 -2.36
CA ILE A 14 -1.92 7.86 -3.24
C ILE A 14 -3.12 8.10 -4.16
N GLY A 15 -2.85 8.25 -5.45
CA GLY A 15 -3.90 8.36 -6.47
C GLY A 15 -4.35 6.99 -6.97
N PHE A 16 -5.61 6.89 -7.38
CA PHE A 16 -6.20 5.70 -7.98
C PHE A 16 -6.69 6.02 -9.40
N CYS A 17 -6.49 5.10 -10.33
CA CYS A 17 -6.94 5.26 -11.70
C CYS A 17 -8.33 4.66 -11.94
N SER A 18 -8.97 5.12 -13.02
CA SER A 18 -10.22 4.59 -13.56
C SER A 18 -9.95 4.05 -14.98
N PRO A 19 -10.61 2.97 -15.43
CA PRO A 19 -11.75 2.28 -14.82
C PRO A 19 -11.37 1.21 -13.79
N HIS A 20 -12.25 1.01 -12.80
CA HIS A 20 -12.17 -0.05 -11.80
C HIS A 20 -13.60 -0.49 -11.41
N PRO A 21 -13.84 -1.76 -11.03
CA PRO A 21 -15.18 -2.25 -10.66
C PRO A 21 -15.81 -1.51 -9.48
N ASP A 22 -15.00 -1.15 -8.49
CA ASP A 22 -15.39 -0.28 -7.38
C ASP A 22 -15.25 1.20 -7.78
N PRO A 23 -16.34 1.98 -7.83
CA PRO A 23 -16.30 3.42 -8.12
C PRO A 23 -15.74 4.25 -6.94
N GLN A 24 -15.58 3.66 -5.76
CA GLN A 24 -15.14 4.31 -4.53
C GLN A 24 -13.83 3.70 -3.98
N GLN A 25 -12.91 3.33 -4.88
CA GLN A 25 -11.62 2.72 -4.52
C GLN A 25 -10.92 3.40 -3.35
N ALA A 26 -10.84 4.74 -3.35
CA ALA A 26 -10.18 5.48 -2.27
C ALA A 26 -10.82 5.23 -0.89
N LEU A 27 -12.15 5.11 -0.80
CA LEU A 27 -12.84 4.81 0.46
C LEU A 27 -12.63 3.37 0.89
N SER A 28 -12.70 2.42 -0.04
CA SER A 28 -12.43 1.00 0.22
C SER A 28 -10.99 0.78 0.67
N ALA A 29 -10.02 1.44 0.03
CA ALA A 29 -8.62 1.43 0.42
C ALA A 29 -8.40 2.06 1.81
N MET A 30 -9.10 3.14 2.14
CA MET A 30 -9.06 3.74 3.47
C MET A 30 -9.45 2.74 4.57
N LEU A 31 -10.51 1.96 4.35
CA LEU A 31 -10.97 0.95 5.31
C LEU A 31 -9.93 -0.16 5.52
N VAL A 32 -9.27 -0.59 4.45
CA VAL A 32 -8.18 -1.58 4.53
C VAL A 32 -7.00 -1.04 5.34
N LEU A 33 -6.58 0.19 5.05
CA LEU A 33 -5.37 0.78 5.64
C LEU A 33 -5.58 1.22 7.09
N ALA A 34 -6.81 1.53 7.50
CA ALA A 34 -7.13 1.96 8.87
C ALA A 34 -6.72 0.92 9.94
N ASP A 35 -6.69 -0.35 9.57
CA ASP A 35 -6.39 -1.46 10.48
C ASP A 35 -4.90 -1.86 10.49
N LEU A 36 -4.04 -1.27 9.66
CA LEU A 36 -2.64 -1.68 9.52
C LEU A 36 -1.73 -1.05 10.57
N ASP A 37 -0.81 -1.86 11.11
CA ASP A 37 0.23 -1.34 12.01
C ASP A 37 1.19 -0.42 11.25
N GLY A 38 1.54 0.71 11.85
CA GLY A 38 2.35 1.76 11.23
C GLY A 38 1.56 2.84 10.49
N ILE A 39 0.28 2.64 10.22
CA ILE A 39 -0.59 3.69 9.70
C ILE A 39 -1.10 4.56 10.86
N LEU A 40 -0.84 5.86 10.82
CA LEU A 40 -1.23 6.81 11.86
C LEU A 40 -2.56 7.49 11.55
N HIS A 41 -2.81 7.81 10.28
CA HIS A 41 -4.03 8.48 9.86
C HIS A 41 -4.26 8.28 8.36
N VAL A 42 -5.52 8.10 7.97
CA VAL A 42 -5.90 7.97 6.56
C VAL A 42 -7.14 8.82 6.30
N THR A 43 -7.09 9.65 5.26
CA THR A 43 -8.22 10.51 4.86
C THR A 43 -8.43 10.51 3.37
N VAL A 44 -9.69 10.58 2.95
CA VAL A 44 -10.07 10.88 1.58
C VAL A 44 -10.44 12.36 1.50
N PRO A 45 -9.60 13.23 0.91
CA PRO A 45 -9.78 14.68 0.95
C PRO A 45 -11.03 15.15 0.17
N ASP A 46 -11.37 14.43 -0.90
CA ASP A 46 -12.54 14.73 -1.73
C ASP A 46 -13.03 13.42 -2.35
N ARG A 47 -14.34 13.15 -2.28
CA ARG A 47 -14.94 11.96 -2.90
C ARG A 47 -14.90 12.00 -4.42
N SER A 48 -14.76 13.19 -5.02
CA SER A 48 -14.62 13.36 -6.47
C SER A 48 -13.20 13.05 -6.96
N ARG A 49 -12.20 13.22 -6.08
CA ARG A 49 -10.81 12.88 -6.35
C ARG A 49 -10.59 11.46 -5.87
N ASN A 50 -10.38 10.53 -6.79
CA ASN A 50 -10.07 9.14 -6.45
C ASN A 50 -8.63 9.05 -5.90
N ALA A 51 -8.41 9.62 -4.71
CA ALA A 51 -7.12 9.80 -4.08
C ALA A 51 -7.25 9.68 -2.55
N LEU A 52 -6.17 9.22 -1.93
CA LEU A 52 -6.09 8.94 -0.50
C LEU A 52 -4.87 9.66 0.09
N HIS A 53 -5.04 10.29 1.24
CA HIS A 53 -3.96 10.86 2.03
C HIS A 53 -3.64 9.92 3.18
N VAL A 54 -2.38 9.49 3.25
CA VAL A 54 -1.89 8.53 4.24
C VAL A 54 -0.79 9.18 5.05
N ARG A 55 -0.91 9.10 6.38
CA ARG A 55 0.14 9.42 7.33
C ARG A 55 0.60 8.13 8.00
N TYR A 56 1.89 7.84 7.94
CA TYR A 56 2.46 6.58 8.45
C TYR A 56 3.84 6.79 9.07
N ASP A 57 4.24 5.85 9.92
CA ASP A 57 5.56 5.79 10.55
C ASP A 57 6.50 4.90 9.72
N LEU A 58 7.54 5.52 9.14
CA LEU A 58 8.51 4.85 8.28
C LEU A 58 9.25 3.72 8.99
N ASN A 59 9.38 3.77 10.32
CA ASN A 59 10.02 2.69 11.10
C ASN A 59 9.19 1.39 11.09
N ARG A 60 7.89 1.48 10.81
CA ARG A 60 6.96 0.34 10.82
C ARG A 60 6.58 -0.11 9.42
N ILE A 61 6.28 0.85 8.55
CA ILE A 61 5.78 0.59 7.20
C ILE A 61 6.27 1.68 6.23
N SER A 62 6.69 1.27 5.03
CA SER A 62 7.12 2.17 3.97
C SER A 62 6.02 2.41 2.93
N LEU A 63 6.12 3.47 2.12
CA LEU A 63 5.15 3.71 1.04
C LEU A 63 5.07 2.55 0.06
N ASN A 64 6.22 1.91 -0.23
CA ASN A 64 6.28 0.81 -1.18
C ASN A 64 5.41 -0.37 -0.70
N VAL A 65 5.53 -0.73 0.58
CA VAL A 65 4.73 -1.80 1.20
C VAL A 65 3.24 -1.46 1.18
N ILE A 66 2.87 -0.21 1.44
CA ILE A 66 1.47 0.24 1.39
C ILE A 66 0.90 0.08 -0.03
N GLU A 67 1.64 0.53 -1.05
CA GLU A 67 1.20 0.48 -2.44
C GLU A 67 1.17 -0.95 -3.00
N ASP A 68 2.17 -1.78 -2.66
CA ASP A 68 2.19 -3.20 -3.02
C ASP A 68 0.98 -3.91 -2.43
N LEU A 69 0.67 -3.66 -1.15
CA LEU A 69 -0.51 -4.23 -0.50
C LEU A 69 -1.82 -3.81 -1.19
N LEU A 70 -1.98 -2.53 -1.49
CA LEU A 70 -3.17 -2.05 -2.20
C LEU A 70 -3.29 -2.71 -3.58
N SER A 71 -2.17 -2.87 -4.28
CA SER A 71 -2.14 -3.53 -5.59
C SER A 71 -2.51 -5.02 -5.48
N GLU A 72 -2.02 -5.73 -4.47
CA GLU A 72 -2.37 -7.14 -4.22
C GLU A 72 -3.85 -7.34 -3.86
N LEU A 73 -4.46 -6.36 -3.18
CA LEU A 73 -5.89 -6.36 -2.88
C LEU A 73 -6.77 -5.99 -4.08
N GLY A 74 -6.16 -5.71 -5.23
CA GLY A 74 -6.86 -5.44 -6.50
C GLY A 74 -7.15 -3.97 -6.76
N PHE A 75 -6.66 -3.04 -5.93
CA PHE A 75 -6.83 -1.61 -6.21
C PHE A 75 -5.94 -1.16 -7.38
N HIS A 76 -6.46 -0.27 -8.21
CA HIS A 76 -5.72 0.27 -9.36
C HIS A 76 -5.12 1.64 -9.01
N LEU A 77 -3.84 1.66 -8.67
CA LEU A 77 -3.12 2.90 -8.38
C LEU A 77 -2.88 3.74 -9.65
N ASP A 78 -2.72 5.05 -9.51
CA ASP A 78 -2.36 5.93 -10.61
C ASP A 78 -0.97 5.57 -11.15
N ASN A 79 -0.93 5.25 -12.44
CA ASN A 79 0.27 4.83 -13.16
C ASN A 79 0.67 5.84 -14.25
N SER A 80 0.16 7.07 -14.18
CA SER A 80 0.64 8.19 -14.98
C SER A 80 2.15 8.39 -14.81
N LEU A 81 2.83 8.88 -15.85
CA LEU A 81 4.29 9.03 -15.83
C LEU A 81 4.75 9.91 -14.65
N LEU A 82 4.02 10.99 -14.38
CA LEU A 82 4.30 11.90 -13.28
C LEU A 82 4.13 11.21 -11.92
N ALA A 83 3.06 10.43 -11.73
CA ALA A 83 2.85 9.66 -10.50
C ALA A 83 3.98 8.65 -10.26
N LYS A 84 4.40 7.93 -11.31
CA LYS A 84 5.53 6.99 -11.24
C LYS A 84 6.84 7.66 -10.84
N LEU A 85 7.14 8.84 -11.39
CA LEU A 85 8.35 9.58 -11.06
C LEU A 85 8.32 10.08 -9.61
N LYS A 86 7.19 10.66 -9.18
CA LYS A 86 6.98 11.13 -7.79
C LYS A 86 7.16 9.97 -6.80
N ARG A 87 6.58 8.81 -7.12
CA ARG A 87 6.69 7.59 -6.34
C ARG A 87 8.12 7.06 -6.26
N ALA A 88 8.83 6.97 -7.38
CA ALA A 88 10.23 6.56 -7.41
C ALA A 88 11.11 7.46 -6.53
N LEU A 89 10.86 8.78 -6.54
CA LEU A 89 11.56 9.72 -5.66
C LEU A 89 11.26 9.43 -4.18
N TYR A 90 9.99 9.18 -3.82
CA TYR A 90 9.62 8.84 -2.45
C TYR A 90 10.28 7.56 -1.97
N TYR A 91 10.25 6.50 -2.78
CA TYR A 91 10.90 5.22 -2.47
C TYR A 91 12.39 5.39 -2.24
N TYR A 92 13.06 6.10 -3.14
CA TYR A 92 14.49 6.38 -2.99
C TYR A 92 14.78 7.15 -1.69
N THR A 93 14.02 8.19 -1.37
CA THR A 93 14.26 8.95 -0.14
C THR A 93 14.01 8.12 1.12
N GLU A 94 12.95 7.32 1.14
CA GLU A 94 12.59 6.47 2.29
C GLU A 94 13.60 5.34 2.49
N GLU A 95 14.10 4.74 1.41
CA GLU A 95 15.15 3.72 1.48
C GLU A 95 16.45 4.28 2.06
N ASN A 96 16.86 5.48 1.64
CA ASN A 96 18.04 6.14 2.19
C ASN A 96 17.89 6.47 3.69
N GLU A 97 16.70 6.94 4.11
CA GLU A 97 16.43 7.21 5.53
C GLU A 97 16.46 5.92 6.37
N LEU A 98 15.86 4.83 5.89
CA LEU A 98 15.90 3.54 6.57
C LEU A 98 17.33 2.99 6.70
N GLN A 99 18.13 3.12 5.65
CA GLN A 99 19.56 2.75 5.68
C GLN A 99 20.34 3.59 6.69
N ALA A 100 20.08 4.91 6.76
CA ALA A 100 20.71 5.80 7.72
C ALA A 100 20.35 5.46 9.18
N LEU A 101 19.12 4.97 9.42
CA LEU A 101 18.66 4.49 10.73
C LEU A 101 19.23 3.11 11.11
N GLY A 102 20.02 2.47 10.23
CA GLY A 102 20.60 1.16 10.48
C GLY A 102 19.57 0.02 10.43
N HIS A 103 18.38 0.27 9.88
CA HIS A 103 17.44 -0.80 9.60
C HIS A 103 18.01 -1.66 8.47
N PRO A 104 18.16 -2.99 8.66
CA PRO A 104 18.59 -3.85 7.57
C PRO A 104 17.59 -3.73 6.43
N THR A 105 18.10 -3.61 5.20
CA THR A 105 17.33 -3.55 3.97
C THR A 105 16.42 -4.78 3.90
N GLY A 106 15.17 -4.62 4.35
CA GLY A 106 14.25 -5.74 4.55
C GLY A 106 13.39 -5.54 5.78
N GLN A 107 12.28 -4.80 5.64
CA GLN A 107 11.11 -4.87 6.53
C GLN A 107 10.43 -6.26 6.45
N ASP A 108 11.20 -7.34 6.32
CA ASP A 108 10.76 -8.65 5.83
C ASP A 108 9.87 -9.40 6.83
N GLN A 109 9.84 -8.97 8.10
CA GLN A 109 8.89 -9.47 9.10
C GLN A 109 7.60 -8.64 9.16
N SER A 110 7.71 -7.31 9.29
CA SER A 110 6.54 -6.41 9.29
C SER A 110 5.72 -6.55 8.01
N THR A 111 6.40 -6.54 6.86
CA THR A 111 5.79 -6.72 5.54
C THR A 111 5.15 -8.10 5.41
N ARG A 112 5.83 -9.17 5.83
CA ARG A 112 5.23 -10.53 5.83
C ARG A 112 4.00 -10.63 6.73
N ASP A 113 4.02 -10.02 7.90
CA ASP A 113 2.89 -10.07 8.84
C ASP A 113 1.69 -9.28 8.30
N ILE A 114 1.94 -8.13 7.66
CA ILE A 114 0.93 -7.34 6.93
C ILE A 114 0.32 -8.20 5.81
N PHE A 115 1.15 -8.82 4.97
CA PHE A 115 0.68 -9.70 3.90
C PHE A 115 -0.06 -10.92 4.43
N MET A 116 0.41 -11.58 5.49
CA MET A 116 -0.28 -12.71 6.11
C MET A 116 -1.64 -12.31 6.71
N ARG A 117 -1.75 -11.11 7.28
CA ARG A 117 -3.03 -10.59 7.79
C ARG A 117 -4.00 -10.31 6.64
N CYS A 118 -3.55 -9.66 5.58
CA CYS A 118 -4.37 -9.36 4.41
C CYS A 118 -4.77 -10.63 3.65
N TYR A 119 -3.87 -11.61 3.52
CA TYR A 119 -4.16 -12.93 2.98
C TYR A 119 -5.29 -13.61 3.77
N ARG A 120 -5.24 -13.60 5.10
CA ARG A 120 -6.31 -14.16 5.97
C ARG A 120 -7.65 -13.43 5.84
N CYS A 121 -7.62 -12.11 5.62
CA CYS A 121 -8.83 -11.30 5.45
C CYS A 121 -9.42 -11.42 4.04
N HIS A 122 -8.65 -11.92 3.07
CA HIS A 122 -9.17 -12.23 1.75
C HIS A 122 -10.13 -13.42 1.89
N THR A 123 -11.39 -13.25 1.49
CA THR A 123 -12.29 -14.40 1.33
C THR A 123 -11.63 -15.33 0.34
N HIS A 124 -11.03 -16.43 0.81
CA HIS A 124 -10.43 -17.44 -0.03
C HIS A 124 -11.54 -18.15 -0.81
N GLY A 125 -12.00 -17.49 -1.87
CA GLY A 125 -12.49 -18.18 -3.02
C GLY A 125 -11.31 -18.97 -3.57
N CYS A 126 -11.13 -20.21 -3.12
CA CYS A 126 -10.71 -21.27 -4.02
C CYS A 126 -11.81 -21.44 -5.08
N ARG A 127 -12.08 -20.39 -5.84
CA ARG A 127 -12.86 -20.40 -7.06
C ARG A 127 -11.85 -20.58 -8.15
N ASP A 128 -11.50 -21.86 -8.34
CA ASP A 128 -11.18 -22.30 -9.67
C ASP A 128 -12.36 -21.86 -10.58
N GLU A 129 -12.21 -20.71 -11.24
CA GLU A 129 -13.22 -20.11 -12.13
C GLU A 129 -13.51 -20.98 -13.34
N ARG A 130 -12.70 -22.04 -13.52
CA ARG A 130 -12.88 -23.00 -14.59
C ARG A 130 -14.28 -23.63 -14.47
N PRO A 131 -15.04 -23.60 -15.58
CA PRO A 131 -16.28 -24.34 -15.68
C PRO A 131 -16.10 -25.81 -15.31
N GLN A 132 -17.11 -26.43 -14.68
CA GLN A 132 -17.03 -27.82 -14.20
C GLN A 132 -16.52 -28.82 -15.26
N HIS A 133 -16.78 -28.56 -16.54
CA HIS A 133 -16.40 -29.45 -17.63
C HIS A 133 -14.88 -29.46 -17.92
N TRP A 134 -14.12 -28.45 -17.51
CA TRP A 134 -12.65 -28.41 -17.68
C TRP A 134 -11.88 -29.13 -16.56
N ARG A 135 -12.55 -29.46 -15.45
CA ARG A 135 -11.91 -30.14 -14.31
C ARG A 135 -11.68 -31.65 -14.54
N LYS A 136 -12.23 -32.23 -15.61
CA LYS A 136 -12.17 -33.67 -15.91
C LYS A 136 -10.97 -34.07 -16.80
N TYR A 137 -10.16 -33.11 -17.23
CA TYR A 137 -9.10 -33.31 -18.23
C TYR A 137 -7.69 -33.04 -17.70
N LEU A 138 -7.51 -33.04 -16.38
CA LEU A 138 -6.23 -32.98 -15.66
C LEU A 138 -6.08 -34.24 -14.83
#